data_AF-G9MSV2-F1
#
_entry.id   AF-G9MSV2-F1
#
_cell.length_a   1.000
_cell.length_b   1.000
_cell.length_c   1.000
_cell.angle_alpha   90.00
_cell.angle_beta   90.00
_cell.angle_gamma   90.00
#
_symmetry.space_group_name_H-M   'P 1'
#
loop_
_entity.id
_entity.type
_entity.pdbx_description
1 polymer ?
#
loop_
_entity_poly.entity_id
_entity_poly.type
_entity_poly.pdbx_seq_one_letter_code
_entity_poly.pdbx_strand_id
1 'polypeptide(L)'
;LASQACVACREKKRKCSRELPSCSLCRRNRRRCCYPPKAVTPTMDTVNSYTLQQVSASQAYAGYAGLLTAQQEEFPALFFLDFYTFKDRNHVIPTPKTPLSDHYYKQLGSSEQLRYDIDSYFASVHVSFPIVSKLRIYRLLDNSPDMLDPDVVILSLAMKMHCQPRKDYELARTELYALVKQGCSDAEQNNILSVKLLQASLLVALYEIGNAIYPAAYLTIGHCARLGYAMGIHNRQNAPQMFPRPASWAESEERRRVWWAVIVLDRFVNIGGGNRPFAAHDAKSDDLLPMNEDIWEKGEFVVTQPLAVSEYATTRASSFARTCQASHLLSHVLRHLNESNEDVKLHYHEALQLHHIIDTFRLAINQEIGNTSDEVYNSSRGISHLTAMAICYSAQ
;
A
#
# COMPACT_ATOMS: atom_id res chain seq x y z
N LEU A 1 -42.04 -19.69 12.54
CA LEU A 1 -42.17 -18.36 11.88
C LEU A 1 -41.54 -17.32 12.80
N ALA A 2 -40.89 -16.29 12.27
CA ALA A 2 -40.30 -15.19 13.03
C ALA A 2 -41.38 -14.36 13.75
N SER A 3 -41.02 -13.79 14.90
CA SER A 3 -41.93 -13.00 15.75
C SER A 3 -42.33 -11.65 15.13
N GLN A 4 -41.51 -11.11 14.23
CA GLN A 4 -41.76 -9.85 13.53
C GLN A 4 -41.54 -10.01 12.02
N ALA A 5 -42.07 -9.06 11.24
CA ALA A 5 -41.73 -8.96 9.82
C ALA A 5 -40.24 -8.66 9.65
N CYS A 6 -39.60 -9.20 8.60
CA CYS A 6 -38.20 -8.92 8.30
C CYS A 6 -37.98 -7.43 7.97
N VAL A 7 -36.73 -6.95 8.13
CA VAL A 7 -36.36 -5.55 7.91
C VAL A 7 -36.77 -5.07 6.51
N ALA A 8 -36.45 -5.84 5.47
CA ALA A 8 -36.76 -5.51 4.08
C ALA A 8 -38.26 -5.36 3.79
N CYS A 9 -39.12 -6.19 4.42
CA CYS A 9 -40.57 -6.07 4.25
C CYS A 9 -41.13 -4.88 5.04
N ARG A 10 -40.54 -4.57 6.21
CA ARG A 10 -40.95 -3.46 7.07
C ARG A 10 -40.66 -2.11 6.40
N GLU A 11 -39.47 -1.93 5.84
CA GLU A 11 -39.08 -0.72 5.10
C GLU A 11 -39.99 -0.45 3.89
N LYS A 12 -40.32 -1.51 3.14
CA LYS A 12 -41.17 -1.40 1.94
C LYS A 12 -42.67 -1.43 2.23
N LYS A 13 -43.07 -1.48 3.51
CA LYS A 13 -44.47 -1.56 3.94
C LYS A 13 -45.26 -2.68 3.21
N ARG A 14 -44.64 -3.85 3.01
CA ARG A 14 -45.25 -5.03 2.37
C ARG A 14 -45.51 -6.15 3.38
N LYS A 15 -46.52 -6.99 3.11
CA LYS A 15 -46.87 -8.15 3.94
C LYS A 15 -45.74 -9.20 3.91
N CYS A 16 -45.20 -9.57 5.08
CA CYS A 16 -44.12 -10.54 5.24
C CYS A 16 -44.67 -11.91 5.67
N SER A 17 -44.21 -13.01 5.05
CA SER A 17 -44.62 -14.37 5.43
C SER A 17 -43.95 -14.93 6.69
N ARG A 18 -42.90 -14.26 7.20
CA ARG A 18 -42.19 -14.59 8.45
C ARG A 18 -41.54 -15.99 8.49
N GLU A 19 -41.33 -16.64 7.35
CA GLU A 19 -40.53 -17.88 7.29
C GLU A 19 -39.03 -17.59 7.54
N LEU A 20 -38.35 -18.54 8.18
CA LEU A 20 -36.89 -18.54 8.40
C LEU A 20 -36.25 -19.59 7.47
N PRO A 21 -35.06 -19.33 6.90
CA PRO A 21 -34.21 -18.14 7.08
C PRO A 21 -34.65 -16.92 6.24
N SER A 22 -35.54 -17.10 5.25
CA SER A 22 -36.02 -16.01 4.38
C SER A 22 -37.50 -16.15 4.06
N CYS A 23 -38.26 -15.05 4.17
CA CYS A 23 -39.68 -15.02 3.81
C CYS A 23 -39.90 -15.18 2.31
N SER A 24 -41.07 -15.67 1.90
CA SER A 24 -41.42 -15.96 0.51
C SER A 24 -41.28 -14.74 -0.40
N LEU A 25 -41.62 -13.54 0.09
CA LEU A 25 -41.52 -12.29 -0.67
C LEU A 25 -40.06 -11.87 -0.93
N CYS A 26 -39.17 -12.02 0.05
CA CYS A 26 -37.75 -11.72 -0.11
C CYS A 26 -37.07 -12.76 -1.00
N ARG A 27 -37.46 -14.04 -0.88
CA ARG A 27 -36.96 -15.14 -1.71
C ARG A 27 -37.34 -14.95 -3.19
N ARG A 28 -38.61 -14.67 -3.48
CA ARG A 28 -39.10 -14.43 -4.85
C ARG A 28 -38.43 -13.24 -5.52
N ASN A 29 -38.13 -12.19 -4.76
CA ASN A 29 -37.50 -10.98 -5.29
C ASN A 29 -35.96 -10.99 -5.23
N ARG A 30 -35.33 -12.11 -4.83
CA ARG A 30 -33.87 -12.26 -4.67
C ARG A 30 -33.23 -11.14 -3.83
N ARG A 31 -33.83 -10.81 -2.69
CA ARG A 31 -33.33 -9.76 -1.77
C ARG A 31 -32.94 -10.35 -0.43
N ARG A 32 -32.00 -9.68 0.25
CA ARG A 32 -31.57 -10.04 1.61
C ARG A 32 -32.74 -9.96 2.58
N CYS A 33 -32.99 -11.05 3.31
CA CYS A 33 -34.04 -11.14 4.34
C CYS A 33 -33.37 -11.25 5.71
N CYS A 34 -33.53 -10.25 6.56
CA CYS A 34 -32.93 -10.22 7.89
C CYS A 34 -34.01 -10.04 8.97
N TYR A 35 -33.92 -10.84 10.03
CA TYR A 35 -34.70 -10.71 11.25
C TYR A 35 -33.74 -10.39 12.39
N PRO A 36 -33.80 -9.17 12.98
CA PRO A 36 -32.91 -8.83 14.09
C PRO A 36 -33.30 -9.62 15.35
N PRO A 37 -32.34 -10.11 16.15
CA PRO A 37 -32.62 -10.65 17.48
C PRO A 37 -33.19 -9.54 18.38
N LYS A 38 -34.07 -9.91 19.33
CA LYS A 38 -34.63 -8.95 20.30
C LYS A 38 -33.49 -8.34 21.12
N ALA A 39 -33.41 -7.01 21.18
CA ALA A 39 -32.48 -6.31 22.04
C ALA A 39 -32.81 -6.62 23.51
N VAL A 40 -31.84 -7.15 24.26
CA VAL A 40 -31.91 -7.23 25.72
C VAL A 40 -31.29 -5.93 26.25
N THR A 41 -32.08 -5.12 26.93
CA THR A 41 -31.60 -3.93 27.65
C THR A 41 -30.79 -4.38 28.88
N PRO A 42 -29.57 -3.88 29.12
CA PRO A 42 -28.78 -4.24 30.27
C PRO A 42 -29.19 -3.38 31.47
N THR A 43 -29.73 -3.99 32.52
CA THR A 43 -29.77 -3.38 33.85
C THR A 43 -28.58 -3.90 34.65
N MET A 44 -27.82 -2.96 35.24
CA MET A 44 -26.82 -3.23 36.26
C MET A 44 -27.49 -3.90 37.45
N ASP A 45 -27.04 -5.11 37.81
CA ASP A 45 -26.80 -5.52 39.20
C ASP A 45 -26.20 -6.94 39.26
N THR A 46 -25.00 -6.98 39.84
CA THR A 46 -24.41 -8.02 40.71
C THR A 46 -24.63 -9.52 40.40
N VAL A 47 -23.50 -10.16 40.04
CA VAL A 47 -22.84 -11.27 40.76
C VAL A 47 -23.66 -12.54 41.07
N ASN A 48 -23.16 -13.63 40.48
CA ASN A 48 -23.24 -15.04 40.90
C ASN A 48 -24.58 -15.54 41.40
N SER A 49 -25.16 -16.50 40.66
CA SER A 49 -25.28 -17.87 41.19
C SER A 49 -26.01 -18.87 40.28
N TYR A 50 -25.55 -20.13 40.37
CA TYR A 50 -26.22 -21.39 40.03
C TYR A 50 -26.16 -21.91 38.57
N THR A 51 -24.97 -22.40 38.24
CA THR A 51 -24.65 -23.79 37.85
C THR A 51 -25.79 -24.82 37.58
N LEU A 52 -25.56 -25.64 36.54
CA LEU A 52 -25.88 -27.08 36.32
C LEU A 52 -26.99 -27.47 35.34
N GLN A 53 -26.56 -27.83 34.11
CA GLN A 53 -26.91 -29.01 33.29
C GLN A 53 -26.44 -28.70 31.85
N GLN A 54 -25.54 -29.40 31.17
CA GLN A 54 -25.32 -30.84 31.05
C GLN A 54 -23.90 -31.14 30.53
N VAL A 55 -23.31 -32.16 31.13
CA VAL A 55 -22.28 -33.09 30.61
C VAL A 55 -22.84 -33.73 29.32
N SER A 56 -22.14 -33.96 28.19
CA SER A 56 -20.93 -34.79 28.00
C SER A 56 -20.37 -34.60 26.57
N ALA A 57 -19.12 -34.16 26.44
CA ALA A 57 -18.27 -34.41 25.27
C ALA A 57 -16.80 -34.05 25.59
N SER A 58 -16.25 -34.58 26.68
CA SER A 58 -14.89 -34.24 27.12
C SER A 58 -14.17 -35.45 27.69
N GLN A 59 -13.65 -36.31 26.81
CA GLN A 59 -12.66 -37.33 27.21
C GLN A 59 -11.62 -37.69 26.14
N ALA A 60 -11.53 -36.97 25.02
CA ALA A 60 -10.52 -37.24 23.97
C ALA A 60 -9.46 -36.14 23.78
N TYR A 61 -9.57 -34.97 24.43
CA TYR A 61 -8.70 -33.81 24.16
C TYR A 61 -7.82 -33.34 25.32
N ALA A 62 -7.80 -34.07 26.45
CA ALA A 62 -6.97 -33.69 27.60
C ALA A 62 -5.46 -33.94 27.41
N GLY A 63 -5.05 -34.68 26.36
CA GLY A 63 -3.64 -34.95 26.06
C GLY A 63 -2.90 -33.84 25.31
N TYR A 64 -3.62 -32.86 24.75
CA TYR A 64 -3.03 -31.80 23.91
C TYR A 64 -2.96 -30.43 24.59
N ALA A 65 -3.57 -30.25 25.76
CA ALA A 65 -3.55 -28.98 26.48
C ALA A 65 -2.17 -28.62 27.07
N GLY A 66 -1.26 -29.59 27.19
CA GLY A 66 0.09 -29.41 27.73
C GLY A 66 1.15 -28.96 26.71
N LEU A 67 0.80 -28.76 25.44
CA LEU A 67 1.72 -28.30 24.38
C LEU A 67 1.48 -26.84 23.94
N LEU A 68 0.51 -26.14 24.53
CA LEU A 68 0.10 -24.79 24.13
C LEU A 68 0.89 -23.66 24.82
N THR A 69 2.02 -23.97 25.45
CA THR A 69 2.91 -22.95 26.02
C THR A 69 3.96 -22.56 24.98
N ALA A 70 3.81 -21.33 24.46
CA ALA A 70 4.63 -20.65 23.46
C ALA A 70 4.33 -20.96 21.98
N GLN A 71 3.07 -20.86 21.55
CA GLN A 71 2.81 -20.58 20.13
C GLN A 71 3.09 -19.09 19.89
N GLN A 72 4.15 -18.77 19.14
CA GLN A 72 4.16 -17.55 18.34
C GLN A 72 2.79 -17.47 17.65
N GLU A 73 2.08 -16.36 17.78
CA GLU A 73 0.80 -16.20 17.08
C GLU A 73 1.08 -16.30 15.57
N GLU A 74 0.87 -17.48 15.00
CA GLU A 74 1.01 -17.73 13.57
C GLU A 74 0.01 -16.84 12.82
N PHE A 75 0.43 -16.33 11.66
CA PHE A 75 -0.45 -15.55 10.80
C PHE A 75 -1.71 -16.36 10.46
N PRO A 76 -2.92 -15.77 10.52
CA PRO A 76 -4.15 -16.50 10.27
C PRO A 76 -4.26 -16.91 8.79
N ALA A 77 -3.78 -18.12 8.46
CA ALA A 77 -3.77 -18.67 7.10
C ALA A 77 -5.15 -18.62 6.42
N LEU A 78 -6.23 -18.65 7.20
CA LEU A 78 -7.60 -18.49 6.74
C LEU A 78 -7.81 -17.20 5.91
N PHE A 79 -7.08 -16.12 6.18
CA PHE A 79 -7.14 -14.90 5.36
C PHE A 79 -6.80 -15.16 3.89
N PHE A 80 -5.81 -16.02 3.63
CA PHE A 80 -5.38 -16.39 2.28
C PHE A 80 -6.16 -17.58 1.71
N LEU A 81 -6.50 -18.56 2.54
CA LEU A 81 -7.14 -19.80 2.10
C LEU A 81 -8.65 -19.65 1.89
N ASP A 82 -9.33 -18.85 2.73
CA ASP A 82 -10.76 -18.58 2.64
C ASP A 82 -11.13 -17.23 3.28
N PHE A 83 -10.94 -16.16 2.50
CA PHE A 83 -11.26 -14.80 2.93
C PHE A 83 -12.72 -14.62 3.32
N TYR A 84 -13.67 -15.32 2.68
CA TYR A 84 -15.09 -15.16 2.99
C TYR A 84 -15.39 -15.65 4.40
N THR A 85 -14.87 -16.83 4.76
CA THR A 85 -14.96 -17.35 6.12
C THR A 85 -14.19 -16.49 7.12
N PHE A 86 -13.00 -16.00 6.76
CA PHE A 86 -12.24 -15.06 7.60
C PHE A 86 -13.07 -13.80 7.93
N LYS A 87 -13.71 -13.22 6.91
CA LYS A 87 -14.54 -12.02 7.02
C LYS A 87 -15.80 -12.26 7.84
N ASP A 88 -16.49 -13.39 7.63
CA ASP A 88 -17.72 -13.72 8.36
C ASP A 88 -17.46 -13.92 9.87
N ARG A 89 -16.26 -14.33 10.24
CA ARG A 89 -15.83 -14.44 11.64
C ARG A 89 -15.34 -13.12 12.24
N ASN A 90 -15.34 -12.04 11.46
CA ASN A 90 -14.88 -10.71 11.87
C ASN A 90 -13.48 -10.73 12.51
N HIS A 91 -12.60 -11.60 11.99
CA HIS A 91 -11.23 -11.68 12.46
C HIS A 91 -10.46 -10.40 12.09
N VAL A 92 -9.59 -9.95 12.99
CA VAL A 92 -8.61 -8.88 12.76
C VAL A 92 -7.24 -9.52 12.76
N ILE A 93 -6.38 -9.12 11.83
CA ILE A 93 -5.00 -9.56 11.80
C ILE A 93 -4.20 -8.60 12.69
N PRO A 94 -3.74 -9.02 13.87
CA PRO A 94 -2.82 -8.20 14.65
C PRO A 94 -1.49 -8.12 13.90
N THR A 95 -0.85 -6.94 13.91
CA THR A 95 0.55 -6.82 13.53
C THR A 95 1.39 -7.03 14.78
N PRO A 96 2.18 -8.12 14.86
CA PRO A 96 3.06 -8.34 16.00
C PRO A 96 4.04 -7.18 16.17
N LYS A 97 4.37 -6.89 17.43
CA LYS A 97 5.35 -5.87 17.82
C LYS A 97 6.60 -6.47 18.44
N THR A 98 6.86 -7.75 18.17
CA THR A 98 8.02 -8.45 18.70
C THR A 98 9.29 -7.71 18.28
N PRO A 99 10.13 -7.27 19.24
CA PRO A 99 11.29 -6.45 18.93
C PRO A 99 12.27 -7.24 18.05
N LEU A 100 12.93 -6.52 17.13
CA LEU A 100 14.03 -7.07 16.35
C LEU A 100 15.27 -7.24 17.23
N SER A 101 16.29 -7.92 16.71
CA SER A 101 17.59 -7.98 17.38
C SER A 101 18.19 -6.58 17.62
N ASP A 102 18.81 -6.38 18.78
CA ASP A 102 19.36 -5.08 19.25
C ASP A 102 20.30 -4.38 18.25
N HIS A 103 20.96 -5.12 17.37
CA HIS A 103 21.88 -4.55 16.40
C HIS A 103 21.19 -3.60 15.40
N TYR A 104 19.92 -3.83 15.07
CA TYR A 104 19.13 -2.91 14.24
C TYR A 104 18.91 -1.57 14.95
N TYR A 105 18.55 -1.62 16.23
CA TYR A 105 18.32 -0.43 17.05
C TYR A 105 19.61 0.37 17.25
N LYS A 106 20.74 -0.30 17.48
CA LYS A 106 22.06 0.35 17.60
C LYS A 106 22.45 1.12 16.35
N GLN A 107 22.06 0.65 15.16
CA GLN A 107 22.41 1.30 13.90
C GLN A 107 21.66 2.62 13.66
N LEU A 108 20.54 2.85 14.37
CA LEU A 108 19.84 4.15 14.32
C LEU A 108 20.72 5.28 14.87
N GLY A 109 21.55 4.99 15.87
CA GLY A 109 22.35 5.99 16.59
C GLY A 109 21.54 6.71 17.67
N SER A 110 21.95 7.94 18.02
CA SER A 110 21.23 8.76 18.99
C SER A 110 19.90 9.26 18.43
N SER A 111 18.99 9.72 19.31
CA SER A 111 17.74 10.34 18.87
C SER A 111 17.96 11.57 17.98
N GLU A 112 19.05 12.32 18.20
CA GLU A 112 19.43 13.46 17.36
C GLU A 112 19.87 13.00 15.97
N GLN A 113 20.70 11.95 15.91
CA GLN A 113 21.14 11.38 14.63
C GLN A 113 19.97 10.82 13.83
N LEU A 114 19.06 10.10 14.50
CA LEU A 114 17.85 9.58 13.87
C LEU A 114 17.01 10.71 13.25
N ARG A 115 16.82 11.81 14.00
CA ARG A 115 16.05 12.96 13.51
C ARG A 115 16.73 13.64 12.33
N TYR A 116 18.05 13.80 12.39
CA TYR A 116 18.86 14.31 11.29
C TYR A 116 18.74 13.44 10.03
N ASP A 117 18.91 12.12 10.16
CA ASP A 117 18.82 11.18 9.03
C ASP A 117 17.43 11.25 8.36
N ILE A 118 16.37 11.38 9.16
CA ILE A 118 14.98 11.54 8.68
C ILE A 118 14.77 12.90 8.00
N ASP A 119 15.28 13.99 8.58
CA ASP A 119 15.23 15.32 7.96
C ASP A 119 15.94 15.32 6.60
N SER A 120 17.12 14.69 6.52
CA SER A 120 17.89 14.52 5.28
C SER A 120 17.12 13.73 4.23
N TYR A 121 16.40 12.67 4.61
CA TYR A 121 15.55 11.91 3.69
C TYR A 121 14.42 12.77 3.11
N PHE A 122 13.72 13.52 3.97
CA PHE A 122 12.63 14.41 3.53
C PHE A 122 13.12 15.55 2.63
N ALA A 123 14.36 16.01 2.81
CA ALA A 123 14.98 17.02 1.98
C ALA A 123 15.53 16.50 0.64
N SER A 124 15.65 15.18 0.47
CA SER A 124 16.28 14.54 -0.69
C SER A 124 15.33 13.57 -1.41
N VAL A 125 15.39 12.27 -1.09
CA VAL A 125 14.67 11.19 -1.77
C VAL A 125 13.17 11.42 -1.79
N HIS A 126 12.60 11.94 -0.69
CA HIS A 126 11.17 12.18 -0.60
C HIS A 126 10.65 13.16 -1.66
N VAL A 127 11.48 14.08 -2.16
CA VAL A 127 11.07 15.08 -3.16
C VAL A 127 10.62 14.43 -4.48
N SER A 128 11.25 13.32 -4.88
CA SER A 128 10.91 12.57 -6.09
C SER A 128 10.14 11.27 -5.81
N PHE A 129 10.27 10.73 -4.60
CA PHE A 129 9.64 9.48 -4.18
C PHE A 129 8.88 9.61 -2.85
N PRO A 130 7.80 10.43 -2.80
CA PRO A 130 7.07 10.78 -1.58
C PRO A 130 6.10 9.67 -1.13
N ILE A 131 6.64 8.60 -0.55
CA ILE A 131 5.87 7.44 -0.10
C ILE A 131 5.61 7.38 1.41
N VAL A 132 6.31 8.20 2.20
CA VAL A 132 6.21 8.27 3.68
C VAL A 132 5.57 9.59 4.10
N SER A 133 4.55 9.57 4.97
CA SER A 133 3.96 10.80 5.50
C SER A 133 4.86 11.45 6.56
N LYS A 134 5.32 12.68 6.30
CA LYS A 134 6.13 13.46 7.27
C LYS A 134 5.37 13.62 8.58
N LEU A 135 4.13 14.10 8.51
CA LEU A 135 3.28 14.29 9.69
C LEU A 135 3.20 13.06 10.60
N ARG A 136 3.06 11.87 10.01
CA ARG A 136 2.85 10.63 10.79
C ARG A 136 4.15 10.08 11.36
N ILE A 137 5.27 10.16 10.64
CA ILE A 137 6.54 9.65 11.16
C ILE A 137 7.05 10.49 12.34
N TYR A 138 7.00 11.83 12.27
CA TYR A 138 7.43 12.65 13.43
C TYR A 138 6.53 12.45 14.64
N ARG A 139 5.21 12.30 14.46
CA ARG A 139 4.31 11.95 15.56
C ARG A 139 4.68 10.62 16.21
N LEU A 140 5.19 9.64 15.46
CA LEU A 140 5.64 8.38 16.04
C LEU A 140 6.94 8.56 16.83
N LEU A 141 7.89 9.34 16.31
CA LEU A 141 9.14 9.64 17.01
C LEU A 141 8.90 10.42 18.31
N ASP A 142 7.98 11.40 18.29
CA ASP A 142 7.67 12.23 19.46
C ASP A 142 6.92 11.44 20.56
N ASN A 143 6.10 10.45 20.16
CA ASN A 143 5.26 9.68 21.10
C ASN A 143 5.90 8.36 21.57
N SER A 144 7.07 7.98 21.08
CA SER A 144 7.73 6.70 21.41
C SER A 144 9.05 6.94 22.15
N PRO A 145 9.00 7.33 23.44
CA PRO A 145 10.21 7.72 24.18
C PRO A 145 11.16 6.56 24.50
N ASP A 146 10.64 5.32 24.59
CA ASP A 146 11.43 4.18 25.10
C ASP A 146 11.98 3.28 23.97
N MET A 147 11.13 2.84 23.04
CA MET A 147 11.54 1.93 21.96
C MET A 147 10.61 2.07 20.75
N LEU A 148 11.19 2.12 19.56
CA LEU A 148 10.45 2.18 18.31
C LEU A 148 9.93 0.80 17.90
N ASP A 149 8.75 0.77 17.29
CA ASP A 149 8.22 -0.44 16.67
C ASP A 149 9.19 -0.94 15.56
N PRO A 150 9.36 -2.26 15.40
CA PRO A 150 10.24 -2.89 14.41
C PRO A 150 10.15 -2.31 12.98
N ASP A 151 8.93 -2.07 12.50
CA ASP A 151 8.69 -1.57 11.14
C ASP A 151 9.14 -0.10 10.99
N VAL A 152 9.05 0.69 12.06
CA VAL A 152 9.59 2.06 12.13
C VAL A 152 11.12 2.05 12.14
N VAL A 153 11.74 1.10 12.84
CA VAL A 153 13.20 0.92 12.86
C VAL A 153 13.71 0.61 11.46
N ILE A 154 13.12 -0.39 10.79
CA ILE A 154 13.52 -0.81 9.44
C ILE A 154 13.32 0.34 8.45
N LEU A 155 12.18 1.03 8.50
CA LEU A 155 11.92 2.20 7.65
C LEU A 155 12.94 3.32 7.89
N SER A 156 13.28 3.58 9.16
CA SER A 156 14.29 4.59 9.52
C SER A 156 15.67 4.24 8.99
N LEU A 157 16.08 2.97 9.09
CA LEU A 157 17.35 2.50 8.52
C LEU A 157 17.33 2.55 6.98
N ALA A 158 16.19 2.25 6.34
CA ALA A 158 16.03 2.36 4.90
C ALA A 158 16.13 3.82 4.42
N MET A 159 15.58 4.78 5.18
CA MET A 159 15.76 6.22 4.91
C MET A 159 17.22 6.62 5.07
N LYS A 160 17.87 6.24 6.17
CA LYS A 160 19.29 6.48 6.44
C LYS A 160 20.21 5.96 5.33
N MET A 161 19.94 4.77 4.80
CA MET A 161 20.71 4.14 3.71
C MET A 161 20.86 5.05 2.48
N HIS A 162 19.84 5.84 2.15
CA HIS A 162 19.89 6.76 1.01
C HIS A 162 20.58 8.09 1.32
N CYS A 163 20.72 8.45 2.59
CA CYS A 163 21.29 9.73 3.01
C CYS A 163 22.79 9.64 3.35
N GLN A 164 23.36 8.43 3.38
CA GLN A 164 24.78 8.27 3.65
C GLN A 164 25.62 8.67 2.43
N PRO A 165 26.63 9.54 2.60
CA PRO A 165 27.55 9.85 1.52
C PRO A 165 28.33 8.59 1.15
N ARG A 166 28.29 8.22 -0.13
CA ARG A 166 29.08 7.11 -0.67
C ARG A 166 30.24 7.67 -1.47
N LYS A 167 31.45 7.17 -1.23
CA LYS A 167 32.62 7.51 -2.05
C LYS A 167 32.63 6.67 -3.33
N ASP A 168 33.20 7.20 -4.41
CA ASP A 168 33.16 6.56 -5.74
C ASP A 168 33.76 5.15 -5.77
N TYR A 169 34.70 4.85 -4.87
CA TYR A 169 35.34 3.53 -4.77
C TYR A 169 34.58 2.52 -3.90
N GLU A 170 33.54 2.94 -3.18
CA GLU A 170 32.80 2.06 -2.28
C GLU A 170 31.83 1.19 -3.07
N LEU A 171 31.75 -0.09 -2.68
CA LEU A 171 30.82 -1.03 -3.28
C LEU A 171 29.38 -0.54 -3.11
N ALA A 172 28.59 -0.74 -4.16
CA ALA A 172 27.18 -0.38 -4.12
C ALA A 172 26.37 -1.26 -3.15
N ARG A 173 26.86 -2.47 -2.83
CA ARG A 173 26.30 -3.33 -1.78
C ARG A 173 26.97 -2.99 -0.45
N THR A 174 26.52 -1.92 0.19
CA THR A 174 27.03 -1.50 1.50
C THR A 174 26.53 -2.43 2.61
N GLU A 175 27.18 -2.37 3.77
CA GLU A 175 26.74 -3.10 4.98
C GLU A 175 25.34 -2.65 5.41
N LEU A 176 25.04 -1.35 5.32
CA LEU A 176 23.72 -0.82 5.67
C LEU A 176 22.63 -1.32 4.71
N TYR A 177 22.93 -1.42 3.41
CA TYR A 177 22.00 -2.04 2.45
C TYR A 177 21.72 -3.50 2.79
N ALA A 178 22.76 -4.29 3.07
CA ALA A 178 22.59 -5.69 3.47
C ALA A 178 21.77 -5.82 4.77
N LEU A 179 22.04 -4.95 5.75
CA LEU A 179 21.31 -4.89 7.01
C LEU A 179 19.83 -4.56 6.82
N VAL A 180 19.49 -3.52 6.06
CA VAL A 180 18.08 -3.13 5.82
C VAL A 180 17.33 -4.24 5.09
N LYS A 181 17.98 -4.87 4.10
CA LYS A 181 17.37 -5.99 3.35
C LYS A 181 17.12 -7.20 4.25
N GLN A 182 18.06 -7.53 5.13
CA GLN A 182 17.87 -8.58 6.13
C GLN A 182 16.76 -8.20 7.12
N GLY A 183 16.71 -6.95 7.59
CA GLY A 183 15.67 -6.47 8.50
C GLY A 183 14.27 -6.59 7.93
N CYS A 184 14.09 -6.31 6.63
CA CYS A 184 12.81 -6.54 5.95
C CYS A 184 12.41 -8.02 5.99
N SER A 185 13.35 -8.92 5.67
CA SER A 185 13.13 -10.37 5.73
C SER A 185 12.81 -10.85 7.15
N ASP A 186 13.54 -10.37 8.15
CA ASP A 186 13.33 -10.73 9.55
C ASP A 186 11.95 -10.27 10.04
N ALA A 187 11.52 -9.06 9.66
CA ALA A 187 10.17 -8.57 9.97
C ALA A 187 9.08 -9.46 9.38
N GLU A 188 9.23 -9.89 8.12
CA GLU A 188 8.27 -10.79 7.48
C GLU A 188 8.20 -12.15 8.15
N GLN A 189 9.34 -12.74 8.52
CA GLN A 189 9.41 -14.01 9.25
C GLN A 189 8.71 -13.92 10.62
N ASN A 190 8.67 -12.72 11.21
CA ASN A 190 7.96 -12.44 12.45
C ASN A 190 6.52 -11.90 12.24
N ASN A 191 5.98 -12.02 11.01
CA ASN A 191 4.64 -11.55 10.61
C ASN A 191 4.39 -10.05 10.81
N ILE A 192 5.45 -9.23 10.86
CA ILE A 192 5.39 -7.77 11.01
C ILE A 192 5.08 -7.14 9.65
N LEU A 193 3.90 -7.42 9.12
CA LEU A 193 3.43 -6.88 7.86
C LEU A 193 2.77 -5.51 8.11
N SER A 194 3.34 -4.46 7.53
CA SER A 194 2.79 -3.11 7.62
C SER A 194 3.10 -2.25 6.40
N VAL A 195 2.39 -1.13 6.23
CA VAL A 195 2.69 -0.15 5.17
C VAL A 195 4.14 0.36 5.29
N LYS A 196 4.70 0.45 6.50
CA LYS A 196 6.08 0.89 6.73
C LYS A 196 7.10 -0.13 6.27
N LEU A 197 6.82 -1.41 6.50
CA LEU A 197 7.65 -2.48 5.93
C LEU A 197 7.65 -2.38 4.40
N LEU A 198 6.47 -2.22 3.76
CA LEU A 198 6.40 -2.06 2.31
C LEU A 198 7.12 -0.78 1.82
N GLN A 199 7.02 0.32 2.56
CA GLN A 199 7.79 1.54 2.27
C GLN A 199 9.30 1.26 2.34
N ALA A 200 9.77 0.54 3.36
CA ALA A 200 11.18 0.18 3.49
C ALA A 200 11.64 -0.73 2.35
N SER A 201 10.86 -1.76 1.99
CA SER A 201 11.15 -2.64 0.86
C SER A 201 11.20 -1.88 -0.48
N LEU A 202 10.33 -0.88 -0.67
CA LEU A 202 10.37 0.00 -1.84
C LEU A 202 11.62 0.89 -1.85
N LEU A 203 12.07 1.38 -0.70
CA LEU A 203 13.35 2.11 -0.61
C LEU A 203 14.55 1.20 -0.89
N VAL A 204 14.50 -0.08 -0.50
CA VAL A 204 15.50 -1.08 -0.90
C VAL A 204 15.48 -1.28 -2.42
N ALA A 205 14.31 -1.48 -3.02
CA ALA A 205 14.18 -1.60 -4.48
C ALA A 205 14.72 -0.38 -5.22
N LEU A 206 14.38 0.83 -4.74
CA LEU A 206 14.89 2.08 -5.31
C LEU A 206 16.41 2.18 -5.23
N TYR A 207 17.00 1.76 -4.10
CA TYR A 207 18.45 1.71 -3.92
C TYR A 207 19.09 0.74 -4.90
N GLU A 208 18.52 -0.46 -5.06
CA GLU A 208 19.00 -1.47 -6.00
C GLU A 208 18.92 -0.98 -7.45
N ILE A 209 17.84 -0.31 -7.85
CA ILE A 209 17.69 0.30 -9.17
C ILE A 209 18.79 1.36 -9.38
N GLY A 210 18.90 2.33 -8.46
CA GLY A 210 19.82 3.47 -8.58
C GLY A 210 21.30 3.05 -8.61
N ASN A 211 21.60 1.87 -8.08
CA ASN A 211 22.94 1.29 -8.05
C ASN A 211 23.15 0.12 -9.04
N ALA A 212 22.20 -0.12 -9.95
CA ALA A 212 22.24 -1.20 -10.94
C ALA A 212 22.46 -2.62 -10.34
N ILE A 213 21.89 -2.89 -9.17
CA ILE A 213 22.00 -4.17 -8.45
C ILE A 213 20.96 -5.15 -9.00
N TYR A 214 21.21 -5.68 -10.20
CA TYR A 214 20.39 -6.73 -10.83
C TYR A 214 20.96 -8.14 -10.53
N PRO A 215 20.12 -9.20 -10.45
CA PRO A 215 18.67 -9.22 -10.63
C PRO A 215 17.87 -8.84 -9.37
N ALA A 216 18.54 -8.36 -8.31
CA ALA A 216 17.90 -8.09 -7.03
C ALA A 216 16.77 -7.05 -7.14
N ALA A 217 17.00 -5.92 -7.82
CA ALA A 217 15.99 -4.88 -8.06
C ALA A 217 14.66 -5.45 -8.60
N TYR A 218 14.75 -6.26 -9.66
CA TYR A 218 13.59 -6.90 -10.30
C TYR A 218 12.82 -7.80 -9.33
N LEU A 219 13.52 -8.62 -8.55
CA LEU A 219 12.91 -9.53 -7.59
C LEU A 219 12.30 -8.79 -6.39
N THR A 220 12.98 -7.78 -5.86
CA THR A 220 12.51 -6.97 -4.73
C THR A 220 11.22 -6.23 -5.09
N ILE A 221 11.10 -5.70 -6.31
CA ILE A 221 9.86 -5.02 -6.76
C ILE A 221 8.72 -6.01 -6.94
N GLY A 222 9.00 -7.19 -7.51
CA GLY A 222 8.03 -8.27 -7.58
C GLY A 222 7.49 -8.68 -6.21
N HIS A 223 8.37 -8.72 -5.21
CA HIS A 223 8.01 -8.96 -3.81
C HIS A 223 7.15 -7.82 -3.23
N CYS A 224 7.52 -6.56 -3.46
CA CYS A 224 6.74 -5.39 -3.04
C CYS A 224 5.32 -5.43 -3.61
N ALA A 225 5.16 -5.83 -4.88
CA ALA A 225 3.84 -6.00 -5.49
C ALA A 225 3.01 -7.08 -4.77
N ARG A 226 3.62 -8.24 -4.46
CA ARG A 226 2.95 -9.32 -3.71
C ARG A 226 2.55 -8.90 -2.31
N LEU A 227 3.39 -8.16 -1.59
CA LEU A 227 3.03 -7.57 -0.30
C LEU A 227 1.86 -6.58 -0.44
N GLY A 228 1.89 -5.68 -1.43
CA GLY A 228 0.79 -4.75 -1.69
C GLY A 228 -0.54 -5.44 -2.04
N TYR A 229 -0.50 -6.56 -2.77
CA TYR A 229 -1.67 -7.39 -3.02
C TYR A 229 -2.20 -8.06 -1.76
N ALA A 230 -1.31 -8.70 -0.99
CA ALA A 230 -1.66 -9.38 0.24
C ALA A 230 -2.31 -8.41 1.25
N MET A 231 -1.78 -7.18 1.34
CA MET A 231 -2.32 -6.14 2.21
C MET A 231 -3.67 -5.57 1.75
N GLY A 232 -4.01 -5.73 0.46
CA GLY A 232 -5.23 -5.17 -0.13
C GLY A 232 -5.14 -3.70 -0.53
N ILE A 233 -3.96 -3.07 -0.47
CA ILE A 233 -3.82 -1.62 -0.73
C ILE A 233 -4.07 -1.23 -2.19
N HIS A 234 -3.89 -2.18 -3.11
CA HIS A 234 -4.15 -2.04 -4.55
C HIS A 234 -5.64 -1.81 -4.89
N ASN A 235 -6.56 -2.33 -4.07
CA ASN A 235 -7.99 -2.20 -4.33
C ASN A 235 -8.80 -2.21 -3.04
N ARG A 236 -9.13 -1.01 -2.54
CA ARG A 236 -9.80 -0.83 -1.25
C ARG A 236 -11.25 -1.29 -1.20
N GLN A 237 -11.89 -1.40 -2.36
CA GLN A 237 -13.32 -1.68 -2.44
C GLN A 237 -13.57 -3.18 -2.54
N ASN A 238 -12.78 -3.86 -3.36
CA ASN A 238 -13.08 -5.22 -3.80
C ASN A 238 -12.06 -6.26 -3.34
N ALA A 239 -10.86 -5.87 -2.89
CA ALA A 239 -9.88 -6.84 -2.39
C ALA A 239 -10.01 -7.10 -0.88
N PRO A 240 -9.63 -8.31 -0.42
CA PRO A 240 -9.35 -8.57 0.99
C PRO A 240 -8.47 -7.48 1.60
N GLN A 241 -8.89 -6.94 2.74
CA GLN A 241 -8.11 -5.91 3.46
C GLN A 241 -7.46 -6.57 4.67
N MET A 242 -6.13 -6.58 4.70
CA MET A 242 -5.37 -7.13 5.83
C MET A 242 -5.51 -6.24 7.07
N PHE A 243 -5.53 -4.92 6.85
CA PHE A 243 -5.61 -3.92 7.92
C PHE A 243 -7.00 -3.30 8.02
N PRO A 244 -7.35 -2.72 9.18
CA PRO A 244 -8.52 -1.88 9.32
C PRO A 244 -8.54 -0.73 8.30
N ARG A 245 -9.73 -0.14 8.14
CA ARG A 245 -9.89 1.09 7.37
C ARG A 245 -8.93 2.16 7.92
N PRO A 246 -8.31 2.97 7.04
CA PRO A 246 -7.45 4.06 7.47
C PRO A 246 -8.14 4.94 8.51
N ALA A 247 -7.43 5.27 9.59
CA ALA A 247 -7.94 6.13 10.65
C ALA A 247 -7.97 7.62 10.25
N SER A 248 -7.22 7.99 9.19
CA SER A 248 -7.11 9.36 8.72
C SER A 248 -6.97 9.45 7.20
N TRP A 249 -7.22 10.64 6.66
CA TRP A 249 -6.94 10.96 5.25
C TRP A 249 -5.47 10.85 4.91
N ALA A 250 -4.57 11.26 5.82
CA ALA A 250 -3.13 11.13 5.63
C ALA A 250 -2.70 9.66 5.49
N GLU A 251 -3.27 8.74 6.28
CA GLU A 251 -3.01 7.30 6.14
C GLU A 251 -3.60 6.73 4.86
N SER A 252 -4.82 7.15 4.52
CA SER A 252 -5.43 6.79 3.24
C SER A 252 -4.53 7.24 2.08
N GLU A 253 -4.02 8.47 2.08
CA GLU A 253 -3.15 8.94 1.01
C GLU A 253 -1.79 8.20 1.00
N GLU A 254 -1.23 7.91 2.17
CA GLU A 254 0.01 7.14 2.27
C GLU A 254 -0.12 5.76 1.60
N ARG A 255 -1.19 5.01 1.90
CA ARG A 255 -1.43 3.70 1.25
C ARG A 255 -1.57 3.82 -0.28
N ARG A 256 -2.11 4.95 -0.78
CA ARG A 256 -2.27 5.21 -2.21
C ARG A 256 -0.90 5.48 -2.86
N ARG A 257 -0.09 6.33 -2.25
CA ARG A 257 1.25 6.68 -2.73
C ARG A 257 2.17 5.46 -2.76
N VAL A 258 2.11 4.63 -1.73
CA VAL A 258 2.86 3.36 -1.66
C VAL A 258 2.45 2.41 -2.79
N TRP A 259 1.16 2.28 -3.09
CA TRP A 259 0.72 1.45 -4.22
C TRP A 259 1.16 2.00 -5.58
N TRP A 260 1.06 3.30 -5.78
CA TRP A 260 1.58 3.94 -7.00
C TRP A 260 3.09 3.78 -7.14
N ALA A 261 3.84 3.84 -6.05
CA ALA A 261 5.28 3.59 -6.06
C ALA A 261 5.64 2.17 -6.48
N VAL A 262 4.84 1.15 -6.09
CA VAL A 262 4.98 -0.21 -6.61
C VAL A 262 4.84 -0.21 -8.13
N ILE A 263 3.79 0.41 -8.68
CA ILE A 263 3.55 0.46 -10.13
C ILE A 263 4.70 1.18 -10.84
N VAL A 264 5.11 2.35 -10.32
CA VAL A 264 6.18 3.17 -10.92
C VAL A 264 7.48 2.39 -11.04
N LEU A 265 7.94 1.76 -9.95
CA LEU A 265 9.19 0.98 -9.97
C LEU A 265 9.06 -0.29 -10.83
N ASP A 266 7.89 -0.95 -10.82
CA ASP A 266 7.64 -2.15 -11.63
C ASP A 266 7.66 -1.83 -13.14
N ARG A 267 7.14 -0.69 -13.56
CA ARG A 267 7.31 -0.26 -14.97
C ARG A 267 8.74 0.11 -15.29
N PHE A 268 9.41 0.83 -14.38
CA PHE A 268 10.79 1.26 -14.60
C PHE A 268 11.75 0.07 -14.76
N VAL A 269 11.67 -0.93 -13.86
CA VAL A 269 12.56 -2.10 -13.89
C VAL A 269 12.35 -3.00 -15.10
N ASN A 270 11.22 -2.84 -15.80
CA ASN A 270 10.87 -3.58 -17.01
C ASN A 270 11.18 -2.82 -18.31
N ILE A 271 11.82 -1.64 -18.25
CA ILE A 271 12.36 -0.97 -19.44
C ILE A 271 13.44 -1.87 -20.06
N GLY A 272 13.29 -2.20 -21.35
CA GLY A 272 14.17 -3.19 -22.02
C GLY A 272 14.01 -4.61 -21.47
N GLY A 273 12.92 -4.88 -20.74
CA GLY A 273 12.64 -6.16 -20.11
C GLY A 273 12.32 -7.28 -21.11
N GLY A 274 11.96 -6.95 -22.36
CA GLY A 274 11.31 -7.86 -23.29
C GLY A 274 9.98 -8.35 -22.73
N ASN A 275 9.57 -9.57 -23.09
CA ASN A 275 8.30 -10.19 -22.69
C ASN A 275 8.21 -10.58 -21.19
N ARG A 276 8.99 -9.95 -20.30
CA ARG A 276 8.83 -10.12 -18.86
C ARG A 276 7.54 -9.47 -18.40
N PRO A 277 6.67 -10.17 -17.65
CA PRO A 277 5.41 -9.60 -17.19
C PRO A 277 5.65 -8.61 -16.05
N PHE A 278 4.79 -7.61 -15.97
CA PHE A 278 4.70 -6.73 -14.80
C PHE A 278 4.25 -7.51 -13.56
N ALA A 279 4.82 -7.17 -12.41
CA ALA A 279 4.38 -7.73 -11.14
C ALA A 279 3.06 -7.11 -10.66
N ALA A 280 2.86 -5.82 -10.93
CA ALA A 280 1.64 -5.08 -10.64
C ALA A 280 0.77 -4.92 -11.91
N HIS A 281 -0.54 -5.11 -11.77
CA HIS A 281 -1.50 -4.86 -12.85
C HIS A 281 -1.44 -3.38 -13.25
N ASP A 282 -1.84 -3.10 -14.48
CA ASP A 282 -1.96 -1.72 -14.95
C ASP A 282 -2.97 -0.93 -14.12
N ALA A 283 -2.61 0.32 -13.87
CA ALA A 283 -3.54 1.31 -13.32
C ALA A 283 -4.72 1.49 -14.27
N LYS A 284 -5.92 1.59 -13.70
CA LYS A 284 -7.17 1.76 -14.41
C LYS A 284 -7.55 3.23 -14.47
N SER A 285 -8.36 3.60 -15.44
CA SER A 285 -8.83 4.98 -15.62
C SER A 285 -9.60 5.50 -14.39
N ASP A 286 -10.26 4.63 -13.62
CA ASP A 286 -10.96 5.00 -12.39
C ASP A 286 -10.07 5.03 -11.13
N ASP A 287 -8.79 4.64 -11.22
CA ASP A 287 -7.85 4.75 -10.11
C ASP A 287 -7.56 6.22 -9.78
N LEU A 288 -7.45 6.53 -8.50
CA LEU A 288 -7.16 7.89 -8.04
C LEU A 288 -5.66 8.15 -8.07
N LEU A 289 -5.24 9.28 -8.65
CA LEU A 289 -3.86 9.76 -8.56
C LEU A 289 -3.50 10.15 -7.12
N PRO A 290 -2.21 10.24 -6.77
CA PRO A 290 -1.79 10.91 -5.54
C PRO A 290 -2.26 12.36 -5.50
N MET A 291 -2.61 12.85 -4.32
CA MET A 291 -2.95 14.27 -4.12
C MET A 291 -1.69 15.14 -4.03
N ASN A 292 -1.84 16.45 -3.91
CA ASN A 292 -0.70 17.35 -3.75
C ASN A 292 0.02 17.16 -2.39
N GLU A 293 1.35 17.19 -2.41
CA GLU A 293 2.23 16.97 -1.24
C GLU A 293 1.98 17.99 -0.13
N ASP A 294 1.86 19.28 -0.47
CA ASP A 294 1.68 20.35 0.51
C ASP A 294 0.36 20.18 1.29
N ILE A 295 -0.68 19.66 0.63
CA ILE A 295 -1.99 19.38 1.23
C ILE A 295 -1.92 18.11 2.08
N TRP A 296 -1.25 17.07 1.57
CA TRP A 296 -1.07 15.82 2.30
C TRP A 296 -0.31 16.03 3.60
N GLU A 297 0.75 16.85 3.58
CA GLU A 297 1.59 17.11 4.76
C GLU A 297 0.90 17.97 5.82
N LYS A 298 -0.06 18.80 5.44
CA LYS A 298 -0.96 19.50 6.38
C LYS A 298 -2.04 18.58 6.94
N GLY A 299 -2.23 17.39 6.37
CA GLY A 299 -3.30 16.47 6.73
C GLY A 299 -4.70 16.95 6.31
N GLU A 300 -4.76 17.86 5.34
CA GLU A 300 -6.00 18.45 4.85
C GLU A 300 -6.76 17.47 3.95
N PHE A 301 -8.09 17.52 4.01
CA PHE A 301 -8.95 16.70 3.15
C PHE A 301 -9.25 17.43 1.84
N VAL A 302 -8.91 16.80 0.71
CA VAL A 302 -9.25 17.29 -0.63
C VAL A 302 -9.67 16.12 -1.53
N VAL A 303 -10.61 16.39 -2.44
CA VAL A 303 -11.05 15.43 -3.46
C VAL A 303 -9.94 15.25 -4.49
N THR A 304 -9.44 14.02 -4.62
CA THR A 304 -8.42 13.68 -5.63
C THR A 304 -9.06 13.32 -6.96
N GLN A 305 -8.39 13.65 -8.06
CA GLN A 305 -8.89 13.35 -9.41
C GLN A 305 -8.60 11.88 -9.80
N PRO A 306 -9.51 11.23 -10.54
CA PRO A 306 -9.23 9.95 -11.21
C PRO A 306 -8.18 10.07 -12.31
N LEU A 307 -7.52 8.96 -12.63
CA LEU A 307 -6.54 8.85 -13.71
C LEU A 307 -7.14 9.18 -15.09
N ALA A 308 -8.43 8.89 -15.29
CA ALA A 308 -9.20 9.19 -16.50
C ALA A 308 -9.20 10.68 -16.87
N VAL A 309 -8.91 11.56 -15.91
CA VAL A 309 -8.73 12.97 -16.18
C VAL A 309 -7.28 13.17 -16.63
N SER A 310 -7.09 12.87 -17.92
CA SER A 310 -6.10 13.44 -18.83
C SER A 310 -4.86 12.59 -19.16
N GLU A 311 -4.89 11.96 -20.35
CA GLU A 311 -3.68 11.71 -21.17
C GLU A 311 -3.00 13.03 -21.60
N TYR A 312 -3.70 14.16 -21.44
CA TYR A 312 -3.25 15.52 -21.76
C TYR A 312 -2.97 16.31 -20.48
N ALA A 313 -1.76 16.77 -20.19
CA ALA A 313 -1.44 17.48 -18.94
C ALA A 313 -2.04 18.93 -18.83
N THR A 314 -3.32 19.12 -19.16
CA THR A 314 -4.04 20.41 -19.11
C THR A 314 -4.48 20.81 -17.70
N THR A 315 -4.53 19.87 -16.76
CA THR A 315 -4.91 20.12 -15.36
C THR A 315 -3.68 20.06 -14.46
N ARG A 316 -3.42 21.11 -13.67
CA ARG A 316 -2.27 21.17 -12.73
C ARG A 316 -2.31 19.98 -11.76
N ALA A 317 -1.26 19.15 -11.80
CA ALA A 317 -1.10 17.99 -10.92
C ALA A 317 0.17 18.13 -10.07
N SER A 318 0.33 17.30 -9.03
CA SER A 318 1.60 17.25 -8.30
C SER A 318 2.69 16.51 -9.09
N SER A 319 3.94 16.73 -8.72
CA SER A 319 5.09 16.07 -9.35
C SER A 319 4.99 14.54 -9.28
N PHE A 320 4.59 13.98 -8.12
CA PHE A 320 4.43 12.54 -8.00
C PHE A 320 3.23 12.02 -8.77
N ALA A 321 2.13 12.78 -8.87
CA ALA A 321 1.02 12.43 -9.75
C ALA A 321 1.45 12.42 -11.23
N ARG A 322 2.30 13.36 -11.67
CA ARG A 322 2.91 13.35 -13.00
C ARG A 322 3.79 12.12 -13.22
N THR A 323 4.58 11.71 -12.23
CA THR A 323 5.36 10.46 -12.28
C THR A 323 4.46 9.24 -12.45
N CYS A 324 3.32 9.19 -11.75
CA CYS A 324 2.33 8.12 -11.86
C CYS A 324 1.71 8.07 -13.27
N GLN A 325 1.34 9.23 -13.82
CA GLN A 325 0.82 9.34 -15.19
C GLN A 325 1.87 8.92 -16.23
N ALA A 326 3.12 9.37 -16.09
CA ALA A 326 4.23 8.97 -16.97
C ALA A 326 4.44 7.44 -16.93
N SER A 327 4.39 6.84 -15.74
CA SER A 327 4.49 5.38 -15.58
C SER A 327 3.32 4.63 -16.22
N HIS A 328 2.11 5.19 -16.14
CA HIS A 328 0.95 4.63 -16.85
C HIS A 328 1.17 4.63 -18.37
N LEU A 329 1.63 5.75 -18.95
CA LEU A 329 1.96 5.84 -20.38
C LEU A 329 3.08 4.86 -20.76
N LEU A 330 4.13 4.74 -19.94
CA LEU A 330 5.20 3.76 -20.13
C LEU A 330 4.66 2.33 -20.17
N SER A 331 3.63 2.01 -19.39
CA SER A 331 3.00 0.69 -19.41
C SER A 331 2.43 0.34 -20.78
N HIS A 332 1.80 1.30 -21.46
CA HIS A 332 1.26 1.11 -22.81
C HIS A 332 2.37 0.89 -23.83
N VAL A 333 3.45 1.67 -23.76
CA VAL A 333 4.62 1.48 -24.65
C VAL A 333 5.24 0.10 -24.46
N LEU A 334 5.54 -0.28 -23.22
CA LEU A 334 6.18 -1.57 -22.93
C LEU A 334 5.30 -2.75 -23.33
N ARG A 335 3.97 -2.65 -23.20
CA ARG A 335 3.06 -3.68 -23.73
C ARG A 335 3.10 -3.73 -25.26
N HIS A 336 2.97 -2.57 -25.91
CA HIS A 336 3.02 -2.47 -27.35
C HIS A 336 4.31 -3.07 -27.93
N LEU A 337 5.47 -2.79 -27.33
CA LEU A 337 6.76 -3.36 -27.75
C LEU A 337 6.84 -4.89 -27.64
N ASN A 338 6.06 -5.49 -26.75
CA ASN A 338 6.12 -6.91 -26.40
C ASN A 338 4.97 -7.72 -27.05
N GLU A 339 3.93 -7.06 -27.56
CA GLU A 339 2.81 -7.71 -28.23
C GLU A 339 3.20 -8.09 -29.68
N SER A 340 2.98 -9.35 -30.03
CA SER A 340 3.10 -9.81 -31.42
C SER A 340 1.90 -9.33 -32.22
N ASN A 341 2.10 -8.54 -33.27
CA ASN A 341 1.01 -8.05 -34.12
C ASN A 341 1.18 -8.51 -35.58
N GLU A 342 0.17 -9.21 -36.11
CA GLU A 342 0.15 -9.67 -37.51
C GLU A 342 -0.07 -8.51 -38.49
N ASP A 343 -0.75 -7.43 -38.06
CA ASP A 343 -0.94 -6.22 -38.85
C ASP A 343 0.13 -5.18 -38.51
N VAL A 344 1.25 -5.28 -39.22
CA VAL A 344 2.39 -4.35 -39.11
C VAL A 344 1.99 -2.89 -39.33
N LYS A 345 0.99 -2.62 -40.18
CA LYS A 345 0.56 -1.24 -40.42
C LYS A 345 -0.19 -0.71 -39.22
N LEU A 346 -1.15 -1.45 -38.68
CA LEU A 346 -1.89 -1.04 -37.49
C LEU A 346 -0.93 -0.82 -36.31
N HIS A 347 -0.01 -1.77 -36.10
CA HIS A 347 1.00 -1.69 -35.05
C HIS A 347 1.87 -0.43 -35.16
N TYR A 348 2.33 -0.09 -36.37
CA TYR A 348 3.09 1.14 -36.60
C TYR A 348 2.27 2.41 -36.31
N HIS A 349 0.98 2.44 -36.66
CA HIS A 349 0.12 3.60 -36.35
C HIS A 349 -0.11 3.76 -34.85
N GLU A 350 -0.31 2.66 -34.11
CA GLU A 350 -0.40 2.66 -32.65
C GLU A 350 0.89 3.19 -32.00
N ALA A 351 2.07 2.77 -32.50
CA ALA A 351 3.36 3.30 -32.05
C ALA A 351 3.45 4.82 -32.25
N LEU A 352 3.05 5.34 -33.42
CA LEU A 352 3.02 6.78 -33.69
C LEU A 352 2.06 7.53 -32.76
N GLN A 353 0.90 6.95 -32.46
CA GLN A 353 -0.07 7.53 -31.51
C GLN A 353 0.53 7.61 -30.10
N LEU A 354 1.13 6.52 -29.60
CA LEU A 354 1.78 6.49 -28.30
C LEU A 354 2.93 7.52 -28.23
N HIS A 355 3.76 7.59 -29.27
CA HIS A 355 4.84 8.58 -29.35
C HIS A 355 4.31 10.02 -29.26
N HIS A 356 3.24 10.35 -30.01
CA HIS A 356 2.65 11.68 -29.98
C HIS A 356 2.03 12.04 -28.62
N ILE A 357 1.38 11.08 -27.96
CA ILE A 357 0.82 11.26 -26.61
C ILE A 357 1.94 11.56 -25.62
N ILE A 358 3.02 10.78 -25.63
CA ILE A 358 4.16 10.95 -24.72
C ILE A 358 4.87 12.27 -24.98
N ASP A 359 5.07 12.65 -26.25
CA ASP A 359 5.71 13.92 -26.60
C ASP A 359 4.88 15.12 -26.13
N THR A 360 3.56 15.07 -26.34
CA THR A 360 2.62 16.09 -25.86
C THR A 360 2.62 16.18 -24.34
N PHE A 361 2.59 15.04 -23.64
CA PHE A 361 2.64 14.98 -22.19
C PHE A 361 3.96 15.53 -21.63
N ARG A 362 5.10 15.19 -22.24
CA ARG A 362 6.43 15.71 -21.90
C ARG A 362 6.50 17.23 -22.09
N LEU A 363 5.99 17.76 -23.21
CA LEU A 363 5.95 19.19 -23.46
C LEU A 363 5.13 19.95 -22.41
N ALA A 364 4.01 19.38 -21.98
CA ALA A 364 3.20 19.96 -20.92
C ALA A 364 3.92 19.95 -19.55
N ILE A 365 4.64 18.86 -19.20
CA ILE A 365 5.50 18.85 -18.00
C ILE A 365 6.58 19.94 -18.09
N ASN A 366 7.25 20.09 -19.24
CA ASN A 366 8.26 21.13 -19.44
C ASN A 366 7.68 22.55 -19.26
N GLN A 367 6.45 22.78 -19.70
CA GLN A 367 5.75 24.06 -19.45
C GLN A 367 5.46 24.26 -17.97
N GLU A 368 5.03 23.23 -17.24
CA GLU A 368 4.81 23.31 -15.79
C GLU A 368 6.10 23.66 -15.03
N ILE A 369 7.24 23.08 -15.43
CA ILE A 369 8.57 23.38 -14.87
C ILE A 369 8.97 24.83 -15.18
N GLY A 370 8.80 25.27 -16.44
CA GLY A 370 9.14 26.64 -16.84
C GLY A 370 8.29 27.71 -16.13
N ASN A 371 7.01 27.42 -15.90
CA ASN A 371 6.12 28.33 -15.15
C ASN A 371 6.45 28.39 -13.65
N THR A 372 7.13 27.37 -13.09
CA THR A 372 7.53 27.38 -11.67
C THR A 372 8.84 28.11 -11.42
N SER A 373 9.69 28.32 -12.43
CA SER A 373 10.94 29.09 -12.29
C SER A 373 10.74 30.60 -12.09
N ASP A 374 9.56 31.14 -12.39
CA ASP A 374 9.23 32.56 -12.19
C ASP A 374 8.71 32.86 -10.76
N GLU A 375 8.36 31.84 -9.98
CA GLU A 375 8.03 31.98 -8.55
C GLU A 375 9.32 31.81 -7.71
N VAL A 376 9.78 32.93 -7.14
CA VAL A 376 10.99 33.08 -6.30
C VAL A 376 11.24 31.91 -5.34
N TYR A 377 12.42 31.28 -5.51
CA TYR A 377 13.10 30.36 -4.58
C TYR A 377 12.32 29.09 -4.15
N ASN A 378 12.39 28.04 -4.98
CA ASN A 378 12.50 26.66 -4.48
C ASN A 378 13.14 25.75 -5.54
N SER A 379 14.47 25.59 -5.48
CA SER A 379 15.25 24.66 -6.33
C SER A 379 14.76 23.21 -6.25
N SER A 380 14.04 22.84 -5.19
CA SER A 380 13.42 21.53 -4.98
C SER A 380 12.24 21.23 -5.91
N ARG A 381 11.50 22.25 -6.39
CA ARG A 381 10.29 22.06 -7.22
C ARG A 381 10.60 21.73 -8.69
N GLY A 382 11.74 22.20 -9.22
CA GLY A 382 12.23 21.80 -10.54
C GLY A 382 12.71 20.35 -10.56
N ILE A 383 13.37 19.90 -9.49
CA ILE A 383 13.89 18.54 -9.34
C ILE A 383 12.75 17.52 -9.26
N SER A 384 11.62 17.86 -8.66
CA SER A 384 10.53 16.91 -8.40
C SER A 384 9.87 16.37 -9.68
N HIS A 385 9.89 17.12 -10.78
CA HIS A 385 9.32 16.70 -12.07
C HIS A 385 10.30 15.89 -12.94
N LEU A 386 11.59 15.83 -12.57
CA LEU A 386 12.61 15.14 -13.35
C LEU A 386 12.34 13.65 -13.50
N THR A 387 11.74 13.00 -12.50
CA THR A 387 11.41 11.58 -12.57
C THR A 387 10.34 11.32 -13.64
N ALA A 388 9.29 12.14 -13.70
CA ALA A 388 8.27 12.02 -14.74
C ALA A 388 8.87 12.26 -16.14
N MET A 389 9.73 13.26 -16.29
CA MET A 389 10.45 13.51 -17.55
C MET A 389 11.34 12.34 -17.95
N ALA A 390 12.12 11.80 -17.01
CA ALA A 390 13.02 10.67 -17.28
C ALA A 390 12.24 9.45 -17.77
N ILE A 391 11.09 9.15 -17.16
CA ILE A 391 10.19 8.09 -17.62
C ILE A 391 9.68 8.36 -19.05
N CYS A 392 9.29 9.61 -19.35
CA CYS A 392 8.86 9.97 -20.71
C CYS A 392 9.98 9.77 -21.73
N TYR A 393 11.21 10.17 -21.41
CA TYR A 393 12.36 9.95 -22.30
C TYR A 393 12.72 8.47 -22.45
N SER A 394 12.55 7.64 -21.41
CA SER A 394 12.75 6.20 -21.53
C SER A 394 11.65 5.50 -22.35
N ALA A 395 10.48 6.12 -22.48
CA ALA A 395 9.36 5.60 -23.26
C ALA A 395 9.41 6.01 -24.74
N GLN A 396 10.19 7.04 -25.08
CA GLN A 396 10.48 7.47 -26.46
C GLN A 396 11.62 6.65 -27.04
#